data_AF-A0A1F7QMN6-F1
#
_entry.id   AF-A0A1F7QMN6-F1
#
_cell.length_a   1.000
_cell.length_b   1.000
_cell.length_c   1.000
_cell.angle_alpha   90.00
_cell.angle_beta   90.00
_cell.angle_gamma   90.00
#
_symmetry.space_group_name_H-M   'P 1'
#
loop_
_entity.id
_entity.type
_entity.pdbx_description
1 polymer ?
#
loop_
_entity_poly.entity_id
_entity_poly.type
_entity_poly.pdbx_seq_one_letter_code
_entity_poly.pdbx_strand_id
1 'polypeptide(L)'
;MKTAKTPPVTDKTKLLCFDLESNGLHGQAFAVGAVVMDMQGKVHDQFTARMRIHGQVDEWVEKNVLPAISDMPITHATYKDMCTDFWKWFVAAQKNSDYTLVSNGYPVEYRFLLDCQEGDIDTRYWEHPFPLIDVSSLLLGAGLISNSAKQDLVAKATKDEEFKNHHPLHDAKTAALTAIEALKTSA
;
A
#
# COMPACT_ATOMS: atom_id res chain seq x y z
N MET A 1 -1.59 -26.17 -3.21
CA MET A 1 -2.69 -25.22 -3.50
C MET A 1 -2.59 -24.08 -2.51
N LYS A 2 -2.56 -22.82 -2.97
CA LYS A 2 -2.56 -21.66 -2.07
C LYS A 2 -3.95 -21.51 -1.44
N THR A 3 -4.01 -21.36 -0.13
CA THR A 3 -5.26 -21.12 0.61
C THR A 3 -5.42 -19.64 0.90
N ALA A 4 -6.66 -19.15 0.86
CA ALA A 4 -6.95 -17.78 1.25
C ALA A 4 -6.54 -17.55 2.71
N LYS A 5 -5.81 -16.47 3.00
CA LYS A 5 -5.44 -16.09 4.36
C LYS A 5 -6.58 -15.30 5.01
N THR A 6 -7.41 -16.00 5.79
CA THR A 6 -8.56 -15.41 6.51
C THR A 6 -8.62 -15.88 7.97
N PRO A 7 -7.60 -15.61 8.80
CA PRO A 7 -7.66 -15.89 10.24
C PRO A 7 -8.74 -15.04 10.93
N PRO A 8 -9.08 -15.30 12.20
CA PRO A 8 -9.87 -14.35 13.00
C PRO A 8 -9.11 -13.05 13.25
N VAL A 9 -9.85 -11.93 13.29
CA VAL A 9 -9.29 -10.63 13.67
C VAL A 9 -9.14 -10.56 15.18
N THR A 10 -7.97 -10.16 15.66
CA THR A 10 -7.63 -9.97 17.07
C THR A 10 -6.74 -8.74 17.22
N ASP A 11 -6.48 -8.31 18.45
CA ASP A 11 -5.50 -7.25 18.70
C ASP A 11 -4.11 -7.54 18.12
N LYS A 12 -3.71 -8.81 18.00
CA LYS A 12 -2.39 -9.19 17.45
C LYS A 12 -2.37 -9.29 15.94
N THR A 13 -3.50 -9.11 15.27
CA THR A 13 -3.61 -9.19 13.81
C THR A 13 -2.71 -8.14 13.16
N LYS A 14 -1.94 -8.57 12.16
CA LYS A 14 -1.04 -7.71 11.39
C LYS A 14 -1.56 -7.45 9.98
N LEU A 15 -1.56 -6.19 9.59
CA LEU A 15 -1.99 -5.70 8.28
C LEU A 15 -0.77 -5.27 7.48
N LEU A 16 -0.56 -5.85 6.30
CA LEU A 16 0.38 -5.33 5.31
C LEU A 16 -0.38 -4.40 4.37
N CYS A 17 -0.09 -3.12 4.40
CA CYS A 17 -0.64 -2.14 3.48
C CYS A 17 0.46 -1.55 2.59
N PHE A 18 0.14 -1.29 1.34
CA PHE A 18 1.03 -0.58 0.43
C PHE A 18 0.24 0.34 -0.50
N ASP A 19 0.93 1.33 -1.02
CA ASP A 19 0.40 2.39 -1.87
C ASP A 19 1.50 2.81 -2.87
N LEU A 20 1.08 3.28 -4.06
CA LEU A 20 1.98 3.64 -5.14
C LEU A 20 1.66 4.98 -5.77
N GLU A 21 2.73 5.66 -6.18
CA GLU A 21 2.65 6.79 -7.09
C GLU A 21 3.11 6.37 -8.48
N SER A 22 2.36 6.81 -9.49
CA SER A 22 2.56 6.43 -10.89
C SER A 22 2.42 7.61 -11.83
N ASN A 23 2.89 7.47 -13.07
CA ASN A 23 2.87 8.51 -14.11
C ASN A 23 1.44 8.99 -14.50
N GLY A 24 0.41 8.56 -13.80
CA GLY A 24 -1.01 8.77 -14.07
C GLY A 24 -1.76 7.47 -13.80
N LEU A 25 -3.10 7.50 -13.86
CA LEU A 25 -3.94 6.35 -13.49
C LEU A 25 -3.58 5.04 -14.23
N HIS A 26 -3.05 5.12 -15.44
CA HIS A 26 -2.61 3.96 -16.23
C HIS A 26 -1.09 3.97 -16.52
N GLY A 27 -0.37 4.84 -15.84
CA GLY A 27 1.07 5.02 -16.01
C GLY A 27 1.89 4.00 -15.22
N GLN A 28 3.18 3.97 -15.52
CA GLN A 28 4.15 3.17 -14.77
C GLN A 28 4.32 3.74 -13.35
N ALA A 29 4.37 2.87 -12.35
CA ALA A 29 4.69 3.28 -10.98
C ALA A 29 6.16 3.73 -10.86
N PHE A 30 6.41 4.78 -10.09
CA PHE A 30 7.74 5.32 -9.85
C PHE A 30 8.09 5.46 -8.36
N ALA A 31 7.11 5.33 -7.46
CA ALA A 31 7.34 5.24 -6.03
C ALA A 31 6.36 4.27 -5.38
N VAL A 32 6.80 3.62 -4.30
CA VAL A 32 6.01 2.72 -3.47
C VAL A 32 6.36 2.94 -2.01
N GLY A 33 5.33 2.87 -1.17
CA GLY A 33 5.44 2.89 0.28
C GLY A 33 4.59 1.76 0.85
N ALA A 34 5.09 1.10 1.88
CA ALA A 34 4.41 -0.02 2.50
C ALA A 34 4.72 -0.12 3.99
N VAL A 35 3.77 -0.67 4.75
CA VAL A 35 3.87 -0.90 6.19
C VAL A 35 3.28 -2.23 6.59
N VAL A 36 3.84 -2.83 7.64
CA VAL A 36 3.19 -3.86 8.45
C VAL A 36 2.78 -3.25 9.77
N MET A 37 1.47 -3.20 10.04
CA MET A 37 0.90 -2.54 11.23
C MET A 37 -0.02 -3.51 11.99
N ASP A 38 0.02 -3.49 13.32
CA ASP A 38 -0.95 -4.24 14.13
C ASP A 38 -2.25 -3.44 14.40
N MET A 39 -3.25 -4.10 14.98
CA MET A 39 -4.54 -3.47 15.30
C MET A 39 -4.47 -2.37 16.38
N GLN A 40 -3.32 -2.16 17.03
CA GLN A 40 -3.07 -1.04 17.94
C GLN A 40 -2.43 0.15 17.21
N GLY A 41 -2.16 0.04 15.91
CA GLY A 41 -1.52 1.08 15.10
C GLY A 41 0.00 1.06 15.17
N LYS A 42 0.62 0.06 15.81
CA LYS A 42 2.08 -0.04 15.88
C LYS A 42 2.63 -0.59 14.56
N VAL A 43 3.57 0.15 13.96
CA VAL A 43 4.33 -0.29 12.79
C VAL A 43 5.43 -1.27 13.23
N HIS A 44 5.50 -2.43 12.59
CA HIS A 44 6.49 -3.49 12.82
C HIS A 44 7.55 -3.56 11.75
N ASP A 45 7.21 -3.16 10.53
CA ASP A 45 8.12 -3.12 9.38
C ASP A 45 7.60 -2.10 8.36
N GLN A 46 8.49 -1.57 7.53
CA GLN A 46 8.15 -0.62 6.48
C GLN A 46 9.11 -0.72 5.30
N PHE A 47 8.62 -0.36 4.12
CA PHE A 47 9.40 -0.30 2.90
C PHE A 47 9.08 0.97 2.13
N THR A 48 10.11 1.58 1.56
CA THR A 48 9.96 2.67 0.60
C THR A 48 10.92 2.47 -0.54
N ALA A 49 10.43 2.72 -1.75
CA ALA A 49 11.30 2.79 -2.93
C ALA A 49 10.78 3.84 -3.89
N ARG A 50 11.73 4.48 -4.57
CA ARG A 50 11.49 5.45 -5.64
C ARG A 50 12.57 5.30 -6.70
N MET A 51 12.16 5.54 -7.94
CA MET A 51 13.05 5.67 -9.10
C MET A 51 12.88 7.01 -9.79
N ARG A 52 13.78 7.33 -10.72
CA ARG A 52 13.55 8.46 -11.65
C ARG A 52 12.35 8.14 -12.54
N ILE A 53 11.54 9.15 -12.79
CA ILE A 53 10.40 9.00 -13.68
C ILE A 53 10.89 8.90 -15.13
N HIS A 54 10.35 7.95 -15.88
CA HIS A 54 10.57 7.80 -17.31
C HIS A 54 9.22 7.87 -18.04
N GLY A 55 9.20 8.50 -19.21
CA GLY A 55 7.98 8.65 -20.02
C GLY A 55 7.18 9.90 -19.66
N GLN A 56 5.97 9.99 -20.22
CA GLN A 56 5.04 11.08 -19.98
C GLN A 56 4.44 10.96 -18.58
N VAL A 57 4.33 12.09 -17.88
CA VAL A 57 3.65 12.22 -16.58
C VAL A 57 2.37 13.01 -16.80
N ASP A 58 1.28 12.56 -16.18
CA ASP A 58 0.01 13.28 -16.16
C ASP A 58 0.14 14.62 -15.42
N GLU A 59 -0.49 15.69 -15.93
CA GLU A 59 -0.40 17.05 -15.36
C GLU A 59 -0.90 17.10 -13.90
N TRP A 60 -1.87 16.26 -13.55
CA TRP A 60 -2.37 16.17 -12.18
C TRP A 60 -1.29 15.58 -11.26
N VAL A 61 -0.55 14.57 -11.71
CA VAL A 61 0.56 13.97 -10.94
C VAL A 61 1.68 14.98 -10.75
N GLU A 62 2.05 15.72 -11.80
CA GLU A 62 3.08 16.77 -11.71
C GLU A 62 2.73 17.83 -10.65
N LYS A 63 1.45 18.21 -10.57
CA LYS A 63 0.98 19.26 -9.67
C LYS A 63 0.77 18.79 -8.23
N ASN A 64 0.30 17.56 -8.02
CA ASN A 64 -0.18 17.11 -6.70
C ASN A 64 0.74 16.09 -6.03
N VAL A 65 1.39 15.21 -6.81
CA VAL A 65 2.19 14.10 -6.28
C VAL A 65 3.66 14.49 -6.16
N LEU A 66 4.26 15.02 -7.23
CA LEU A 66 5.71 15.30 -7.24
C LEU A 66 6.18 16.26 -6.13
N PRO A 67 5.41 17.30 -5.75
CA PRO A 67 5.77 18.14 -4.61
C PRO A 67 5.74 17.36 -3.28
N ALA A 68 4.78 16.46 -3.09
CA ALA A 68 4.59 15.69 -1.85
C ALA A 68 5.71 14.70 -1.56
N ILE A 69 6.36 14.18 -2.61
CA ILE A 69 7.49 13.25 -2.51
C ILE A 69 8.84 13.90 -2.82
N SER A 70 8.93 15.24 -2.81
CA SER A 70 10.14 15.96 -3.18
C SER A 70 11.35 15.62 -2.30
N ASP A 71 11.11 15.21 -1.05
CA ASP A 71 12.11 14.76 -0.07
C ASP A 71 12.40 13.26 -0.10
N MET A 72 11.63 12.48 -0.87
CA MET A 72 11.83 11.03 -0.98
C MET A 72 13.06 10.72 -1.86
N PRO A 73 14.10 10.03 -1.36
CA PRO A 73 15.32 9.77 -2.14
C PRO A 73 15.05 8.82 -3.31
N ILE A 74 15.76 9.01 -4.42
CA ILE A 74 15.79 8.01 -5.50
C ILE A 74 16.67 6.84 -5.05
N THR A 75 16.03 5.70 -4.84
CA THR A 75 16.65 4.46 -4.33
C THR A 75 17.06 3.48 -5.43
N HIS A 76 16.38 3.50 -6.57
CA HIS A 76 16.57 2.52 -7.65
C HIS A 76 16.79 3.23 -8.99
N ALA A 77 17.66 2.65 -9.82
CA ALA A 77 17.93 3.16 -11.16
C ALA A 77 16.89 2.69 -12.19
N THR A 78 16.30 1.50 -11.99
CA THR A 78 15.36 0.90 -12.94
C THR A 78 14.09 0.42 -12.23
N TYR A 79 13.00 0.34 -12.99
CA TYR A 79 11.73 -0.22 -12.52
C TYR A 79 11.85 -1.68 -12.14
N LYS A 80 12.60 -2.46 -12.91
CA LYS A 80 12.82 -3.88 -12.64
C LYS A 80 13.49 -4.10 -11.28
N ASP A 81 14.47 -3.27 -10.93
CA ASP A 81 15.15 -3.36 -9.63
C ASP A 81 14.20 -2.98 -8.50
N MET A 82 13.43 -1.89 -8.67
CA MET A 82 12.41 -1.47 -7.70
C MET A 82 11.36 -2.57 -7.46
N CYS A 83 10.84 -3.18 -8.53
CA CYS A 83 9.91 -4.30 -8.45
C CYS A 83 10.53 -5.52 -7.75
N THR A 84 11.80 -5.82 -8.04
CA THR A 84 12.50 -6.97 -7.45
C THR A 84 12.72 -6.80 -5.95
N ASP A 85 13.18 -5.63 -5.51
CA ASP A 85 13.43 -5.34 -4.10
C ASP A 85 12.12 -5.20 -3.32
N PHE A 86 11.10 -4.56 -3.90
CA PHE A 86 9.75 -4.56 -3.32
C PHE A 86 9.23 -5.99 -3.17
N TRP A 87 9.31 -6.82 -4.21
CA TRP A 87 8.78 -8.20 -4.16
C TRP A 87 9.46 -9.02 -3.06
N LYS A 88 10.80 -8.91 -2.98
CA LYS A 88 11.59 -9.58 -1.94
C LYS A 88 11.14 -9.19 -0.54
N TRP A 89 10.97 -7.88 -0.29
CA TRP A 89 10.44 -7.40 0.98
C TRP A 89 8.99 -7.87 1.20
N PHE A 90 8.13 -7.68 0.21
CA PHE A 90 6.70 -7.98 0.25
C PHE A 90 6.42 -9.45 0.59
N VAL A 91 7.13 -10.39 -0.02
CA VAL A 91 6.97 -11.83 0.27
C VAL A 91 7.37 -12.16 1.71
N ALA A 92 8.44 -11.55 2.22
CA ALA A 92 8.87 -11.73 3.61
C ALA A 92 7.87 -11.10 4.58
N ALA A 93 7.40 -9.89 4.30
CA ALA A 93 6.42 -9.17 5.09
C ALA A 93 5.07 -9.91 5.11
N GLN A 94 4.58 -10.37 3.95
CA GLN A 94 3.30 -11.08 3.81
C GLN A 94 3.27 -12.37 4.65
N LYS A 95 4.38 -13.12 4.72
CA LYS A 95 4.48 -14.32 5.59
C LYS A 95 4.24 -13.98 7.07
N ASN A 96 4.60 -12.76 7.48
CA ASN A 96 4.47 -12.25 8.84
C ASN A 96 3.22 -11.38 9.07
N SER A 97 2.33 -11.25 8.08
CA SER A 97 1.14 -10.38 8.13
C SER A 97 -0.11 -11.17 7.85
N ASP A 98 -1.18 -10.93 8.60
CA ASP A 98 -2.44 -11.67 8.52
C ASP A 98 -3.29 -11.34 7.30
N TYR A 99 -3.23 -10.08 6.87
CA TYR A 99 -3.94 -9.60 5.70
C TYR A 99 -3.04 -8.69 4.87
N THR A 100 -3.25 -8.70 3.56
CA THR A 100 -2.65 -7.73 2.63
C THR A 100 -3.75 -6.82 2.10
N LEU A 101 -3.55 -5.51 2.18
CA LEU A 101 -4.55 -4.52 1.83
C LEU A 101 -3.98 -3.38 0.99
N VAL A 102 -4.87 -2.75 0.23
CA VAL A 102 -4.60 -1.55 -0.59
C VAL A 102 -5.82 -0.62 -0.55
N SER A 103 -5.60 0.68 -0.70
CA SER A 103 -6.67 1.66 -0.81
C SER A 103 -7.01 1.86 -2.30
N ASN A 104 -8.14 1.31 -2.78
CA ASN A 104 -8.56 1.37 -4.19
C ASN A 104 -7.53 0.78 -5.17
N GLY A 105 -7.25 -0.52 -5.04
CA GLY A 105 -6.07 -1.13 -5.69
C GLY A 105 -6.07 -1.21 -7.23
N TYR A 106 -7.22 -0.99 -7.88
CA TYR A 106 -7.30 -1.01 -9.34
C TYR A 106 -7.29 0.41 -9.91
N PRO A 107 -6.44 0.71 -10.91
CA PRO A 107 -5.55 -0.22 -11.62
C PRO A 107 -4.09 -0.26 -11.12
N VAL A 108 -3.66 0.69 -10.29
CA VAL A 108 -2.23 0.97 -10.07
C VAL A 108 -1.55 -0.15 -9.28
N GLU A 109 -2.03 -0.47 -8.08
CA GLU A 109 -1.45 -1.49 -7.19
C GLU A 109 -1.51 -2.87 -7.83
N TYR A 110 -2.61 -3.17 -8.52
CA TYR A 110 -2.79 -4.47 -9.17
C TYR A 110 -1.83 -4.62 -10.34
N ARG A 111 -1.62 -3.57 -11.14
CA ARG A 111 -0.61 -3.57 -12.22
C ARG A 111 0.78 -3.76 -11.65
N PHE A 112 1.14 -3.03 -10.61
CA PHE A 112 2.46 -3.12 -10.00
C PHE A 112 2.77 -4.52 -9.46
N LEU A 113 1.80 -5.18 -8.82
CA LEU A 113 1.96 -6.56 -8.38
C LEU A 113 2.16 -7.53 -9.54
N LEU A 114 1.43 -7.36 -10.64
CA LEU A 114 1.60 -8.17 -11.86
C LEU A 114 2.99 -7.94 -12.47
N ASP A 115 3.43 -6.70 -12.59
CA ASP A 115 4.75 -6.36 -13.13
C ASP A 115 5.88 -6.95 -12.25
N CYS A 116 5.72 -6.90 -10.92
CA CYS A 116 6.63 -7.57 -9.99
C CYS A 116 6.66 -9.08 -10.22
N GLN A 117 5.51 -9.71 -10.45
CA GLN A 117 5.44 -11.15 -10.70
C GLN A 117 6.12 -11.54 -12.02
N GLU A 118 5.79 -10.83 -13.10
CA GLU A 118 6.25 -11.12 -14.45
C GLU A 118 7.78 -11.06 -14.58
N GLY A 119 8.44 -10.28 -13.72
CA GLY A 119 9.90 -10.24 -13.65
C GLY A 119 10.57 -11.58 -13.34
N ASP A 120 9.87 -12.54 -12.73
CA ASP A 120 10.30 -13.92 -12.50
C ASP A 120 9.09 -14.84 -12.19
N ILE A 121 8.22 -15.04 -13.20
CA ILE A 121 6.95 -15.76 -13.02
C ILE A 121 7.14 -17.19 -12.50
N ASP A 122 8.23 -17.86 -12.89
CA ASP A 122 8.50 -19.26 -12.52
C ASP A 122 8.71 -19.41 -11.01
N THR A 123 9.40 -18.46 -10.36
CA THR A 123 9.62 -18.50 -8.92
C THR A 123 8.50 -17.81 -8.13
N ARG A 124 7.85 -16.79 -8.70
CA ARG A 124 6.88 -15.91 -8.03
C ARG A 124 5.43 -16.34 -8.18
N TYR A 125 5.15 -17.39 -8.97
CA TYR A 125 3.80 -17.82 -9.34
C TYR A 125 2.82 -17.91 -8.15
N TRP A 126 3.27 -18.51 -7.03
CA TRP A 126 2.43 -18.76 -5.85
C TRP A 126 2.55 -17.70 -4.75
N GLU A 127 3.26 -16.61 -4.98
CA GLU A 127 3.63 -15.66 -3.92
C GLU A 127 2.66 -14.46 -3.78
N HIS A 128 1.73 -14.29 -4.71
CA HIS A 128 0.72 -13.20 -4.69
C HIS A 128 -0.17 -13.19 -3.45
N PRO A 129 -0.57 -12.02 -2.92
CA PRO A 129 -1.54 -11.98 -1.84
C PRO A 129 -2.83 -12.70 -2.26
N PHE A 130 -3.36 -13.53 -1.37
CA PHE A 130 -4.64 -14.22 -1.59
C PHE A 130 -5.39 -14.33 -0.26
N PRO A 131 -6.43 -13.50 -0.02
CA PRO A 131 -6.89 -12.40 -0.88
C PRO A 131 -5.99 -11.15 -0.80
N LEU A 132 -6.14 -10.25 -1.78
CA LEU A 132 -5.77 -8.85 -1.65
C LEU A 132 -7.04 -8.07 -1.29
N ILE A 133 -7.06 -7.41 -0.14
CA ILE A 133 -8.28 -6.77 0.39
C ILE A 133 -8.29 -5.29 0.02
N ASP A 134 -9.39 -4.84 -0.56
CA ASP A 134 -9.62 -3.42 -0.83
C ASP A 134 -10.22 -2.73 0.40
N VAL A 135 -9.54 -1.71 0.92
CA VAL A 135 -9.98 -0.97 2.12
C VAL A 135 -11.31 -0.26 1.90
N SER A 136 -11.61 0.21 0.68
CA SER A 136 -12.91 0.83 0.38
C SER A 136 -14.04 -0.18 0.45
N SER A 137 -13.78 -1.45 0.13
CA SER A 137 -14.76 -2.53 0.32
C SER A 137 -14.99 -2.84 1.80
N LEU A 138 -13.94 -2.80 2.64
CA LEU A 138 -14.10 -2.95 4.10
C LEU A 138 -14.95 -1.81 4.69
N LEU A 139 -14.67 -0.56 4.29
CA LEU A 139 -15.45 0.59 4.73
C LEU A 139 -16.93 0.49 4.34
N LEU A 140 -17.20 0.10 3.09
CA LEU A 140 -18.56 -0.13 2.63
C LEU A 140 -19.27 -1.19 3.47
N GLY A 141 -18.60 -2.31 3.75
CA GLY A 141 -19.13 -3.38 4.61
C GLY A 141 -19.41 -2.95 6.05
N ALA A 142 -18.60 -2.04 6.59
CA ALA A 142 -18.77 -1.45 7.91
C ALA A 142 -19.82 -0.32 7.96
N GLY A 143 -20.43 0.06 6.82
CA GLY A 143 -21.34 1.20 6.75
C GLY A 143 -20.66 2.56 6.92
N LEU A 144 -19.35 2.64 6.71
CA LEU A 144 -18.56 3.86 6.84
C LEU A 144 -18.44 4.59 5.50
N ILE A 145 -18.69 5.91 5.49
CA ILE A 145 -18.60 6.74 4.28
C ILE A 145 -17.20 7.35 4.15
N SER A 146 -16.57 7.09 2.99
CA SER A 146 -15.17 7.38 2.67
C SER A 146 -14.68 8.81 2.96
N ASN A 147 -15.44 9.90 2.74
CA ASN A 147 -14.78 11.21 2.57
C ASN A 147 -14.82 12.16 3.78
N SER A 148 -15.78 12.07 4.70
CA SER A 148 -15.79 12.90 5.92
C SER A 148 -15.20 12.19 7.14
N ALA A 149 -15.18 10.86 7.17
CA ALA A 149 -14.58 10.07 8.25
C ALA A 149 -13.06 9.85 8.07
N LYS A 150 -12.55 9.79 6.83
CA LYS A 150 -11.13 9.49 6.56
C LYS A 150 -10.19 10.59 7.09
N GLN A 151 -10.52 11.87 6.95
CA GLN A 151 -9.63 12.96 7.37
C GLN A 151 -9.49 13.02 8.91
N ASP A 152 -10.58 12.83 9.65
CA ASP A 152 -10.56 12.81 11.14
C ASP A 152 -9.85 11.57 11.71
N LEU A 153 -9.95 10.42 11.03
CA LEU A 153 -9.25 9.18 11.40
C LEU A 153 -7.75 9.28 11.11
N VAL A 154 -7.37 9.86 9.98
CA VAL A 154 -5.96 10.08 9.58
C VAL A 154 -5.28 11.10 10.49
N ALA A 155 -5.92 12.25 10.75
CA ALA A 155 -5.37 13.30 11.60
C ALA A 155 -5.13 12.84 13.06
N LYS A 156 -5.91 11.86 13.56
CA LYS A 156 -5.67 11.24 14.87
C LYS A 156 -4.52 10.24 14.87
N ALA A 157 -4.24 9.63 13.72
CA ALA A 157 -3.36 8.48 13.61
C ALA A 157 -1.94 8.80 13.13
N THR A 158 -1.70 10.03 12.67
CA THR A 158 -0.37 10.54 12.28
C THR A 158 0.13 11.64 13.20
N LYS A 159 -0.34 11.69 14.46
CA LYS A 159 -0.16 12.81 15.41
C LYS A 159 1.26 13.34 15.56
N ASP A 160 2.28 12.52 15.27
CA ASP A 160 3.69 12.82 15.52
C ASP A 160 4.52 13.03 14.22
N GLU A 161 3.92 12.92 13.03
CA GLU A 161 4.59 13.14 11.74
C GLU A 161 3.79 14.12 10.87
N GLU A 162 4.47 15.00 10.13
CA GLU A 162 3.82 15.84 9.13
C GLU A 162 3.29 14.95 7.99
N PHE A 163 2.00 14.65 8.05
CA PHE A 163 1.32 13.86 7.03
C PHE A 163 1.28 14.62 5.70
N LYS A 164 1.75 13.95 4.65
CA LYS A 164 1.74 14.45 3.27
C LYS A 164 0.85 13.54 2.43
N ASN A 165 -0.27 14.07 1.94
CA ASN A 165 -1.07 13.40 0.91
C ASN A 165 -0.18 13.10 -0.30
N HIS A 166 -0.37 11.95 -0.95
CA HIS A 166 0.41 11.51 -2.11
C HIS A 166 1.87 11.21 -1.80
N HIS A 167 2.19 10.97 -0.53
CA HIS A 167 3.42 10.32 -0.14
C HIS A 167 3.09 8.85 0.15
N PRO A 168 3.59 7.89 -0.63
CA PRO A 168 3.02 6.55 -0.66
C PRO A 168 3.18 5.81 0.69
N LEU A 169 4.22 6.13 1.48
CA LEU A 169 4.33 5.56 2.83
C LEU A 169 3.23 6.08 3.77
N HIS A 170 2.88 7.37 3.64
CA HIS A 170 1.85 7.98 4.47
C HIS A 170 0.47 7.46 4.08
N ASP A 171 0.22 7.31 2.78
CA ASP A 171 -1.04 6.76 2.28
C ASP A 171 -1.19 5.28 2.62
N ALA A 172 -0.10 4.48 2.59
CA ALA A 172 -0.10 3.12 3.11
C ALA A 172 -0.41 3.04 4.63
N LYS A 173 0.15 3.94 5.44
CA LYS A 173 -0.18 4.06 6.87
C LYS A 173 -1.66 4.39 7.07
N THR A 174 -2.15 5.39 6.34
CA THR A 174 -3.56 5.80 6.34
C THR A 174 -4.49 4.65 5.96
N ALA A 175 -4.15 3.86 4.94
CA ALA A 175 -4.92 2.69 4.53
C ALA A 175 -5.00 1.65 5.65
N ALA A 176 -3.89 1.36 6.33
CA ALA A 176 -3.86 0.44 7.48
C ALA A 176 -4.77 0.91 8.62
N LEU A 177 -4.65 2.18 9.02
CA LEU A 177 -5.43 2.76 10.11
C LEU A 177 -6.93 2.80 9.80
N THR A 178 -7.26 3.11 8.54
CA THR A 178 -8.64 3.08 8.05
C THR A 178 -9.21 1.67 8.06
N ALA A 179 -8.41 0.67 7.69
CA ALA A 179 -8.82 -0.73 7.77
C ALA A 179 -9.02 -1.19 9.22
N ILE A 180 -8.15 -0.76 10.16
CA ILE A 180 -8.30 -1.06 11.59
C ILE A 180 -9.65 -0.57 12.10
N GLU A 181 -10.05 0.65 11.75
CA GLU A 181 -11.34 1.21 12.17
C GLU A 181 -12.53 0.42 11.60
N ALA A 182 -12.49 0.08 10.31
CA ALA A 182 -13.53 -0.71 9.66
C ALA A 182 -13.68 -2.10 10.28
N LEU A 183 -12.55 -2.77 10.55
CA LEU A 183 -12.52 -4.10 11.16
C LEU A 183 -12.99 -4.09 12.62
N LYS A 184 -12.71 -3.03 13.39
CA LYS A 184 -13.20 -2.88 14.77
C LYS A 184 -14.69 -2.56 14.84
N THR A 185 -15.21 -1.82 13.87
CA THR A 185 -16.64 -1.47 13.79
C THR A 185 -17.49 -2.68 13.40
N SER A 186 -16.91 -3.64 12.67
CA SER A 186 -17.61 -4.84 12.18
C SER A 186 -17.53 -6.04 13.13
N ALA A 187 -16.82 -5.93 14.26
CA ALA A 187 -16.60 -6.98 15.26
C ALA A 187 -17.58 -6.85 16.44
#